data_AF-A0A376W250-F1
#
_entry.id   AF-A0A376W250-F1
#
_cell.length_a   1.000
_cell.length_b   1.000
_cell.length_c   1.000
_cell.angle_alpha   90.00
_cell.angle_beta   90.00
_cell.angle_gamma   90.00
#
_symmetry.space_group_name_H-M   'P 1'
#
loop_
_entity.id
_entity.type
_entity.pdbx_description
1 polymer ?
#
loop_
_entity_poly.entity_id
_entity_poly.type
_entity_poly.pdbx_seq_one_letter_code
_entity_poly.pdbx_strand_id
1 'polypeptide(L)'
;MGEGGDFIAQERQVALNVRDALREVPVKQLIFLSSLQAPPHEQSDHLRARQATADILREAGVPVTELRAGIIVGAGSAAFEVMRDMVYNLPVLTPPRWVRSRTTPIALENLLHYLVALLDHPASEHRIFEAAGPEVLSYQQQFEHFMAVSGKRRWLLPIPLPTRWISVWFLNVITSVPPTTARALIQGLKHDLLADDTALRALIPQRLIAFDDAVRSTLKEEEKLVNSSDWGYDAQAFARWRPEYGYFAKQAGFTVKTSASLAALWQVVNQIGGKERYFFGNILWQTRALMDRAIGHKLAKGRPEREYLQTGDAVDSWKVIVVEPQKQLTLLFGMKAPGLGRLCFTLEDKGDYRTIDVRAFWHPHGMPGLFYWLLMIPAHLFIFRGMAKRIARLAEQSTD
;
A
#
# COMPACT_ATOMS: atom_id res chain seq x y z
N MET A 1 6.04 -6.86 -3.66
CA MET A 1 7.30 -6.23 -4.13
C MET A 1 8.22 -6.06 -2.92
N GLY A 2 9.49 -6.45 -3.01
CA GLY A 2 10.41 -6.38 -1.86
C GLY A 2 10.93 -4.96 -1.62
N GLU A 3 11.04 -4.59 -0.35
CA GLU A 3 11.54 -3.30 0.13
C GLU A 3 13.03 -3.45 0.48
N GLY A 4 13.92 -3.23 -0.49
CA GLY A 4 15.37 -3.41 -0.30
C GLY A 4 16.22 -2.69 -1.36
N GLY A 5 17.51 -2.50 -1.05
CA GLY A 5 18.46 -1.64 -1.77
C GLY A 5 18.84 -2.09 -3.19
N ASP A 6 18.44 -3.28 -3.64
CA ASP A 6 18.60 -3.73 -5.03
C ASP A 6 17.33 -4.44 -5.53
N PHE A 7 16.29 -3.63 -5.75
CA PHE A 7 15.01 -4.08 -6.30
C PHE A 7 15.17 -4.83 -7.64
N ILE A 8 16.11 -4.38 -8.48
CA ILE A 8 16.35 -4.99 -9.79
C ILE A 8 16.94 -6.39 -9.62
N ALA A 9 17.94 -6.55 -8.75
CA ALA A 9 18.48 -7.88 -8.46
C ALA A 9 17.45 -8.80 -7.80
N GLN A 10 16.63 -8.27 -6.90
CA GLN A 10 15.59 -9.07 -6.25
C GLN A 10 14.51 -9.51 -7.25
N GLU A 11 14.06 -8.61 -8.12
CA GLU A 11 13.11 -8.93 -9.18
C GLU A 11 13.67 -9.99 -10.13
N ARG A 12 14.93 -9.81 -10.56
CA ARG A 12 15.65 -10.78 -11.38
C ARG A 12 15.72 -12.15 -10.70
N GLN A 13 16.06 -12.18 -9.41
CA GLN A 13 16.14 -13.44 -8.65
C GLN A 13 14.77 -14.13 -8.58
N VAL A 14 13.69 -13.38 -8.37
CA VAL A 14 12.33 -13.94 -8.38
C VAL A 14 12.00 -14.52 -9.75
N ALA A 15 12.31 -13.80 -10.83
CA ALA A 15 12.09 -14.29 -12.20
C ALA A 15 12.86 -15.60 -12.48
N LEU A 16 14.12 -15.67 -12.05
CA LEU A 16 14.95 -16.87 -12.18
C LEU A 16 14.34 -18.05 -11.40
N ASN A 17 13.94 -17.83 -10.15
CA ASN A 17 13.31 -18.87 -9.33
C ASN A 17 12.02 -19.39 -9.97
N VAL A 18 11.18 -18.50 -10.50
CA VAL A 18 9.94 -18.90 -11.20
C VAL A 18 10.27 -19.68 -12.47
N ARG A 19 11.21 -19.21 -13.28
CA ARG A 19 11.66 -19.92 -14.49
C ARG A 19 12.14 -21.33 -14.17
N ASP A 20 12.97 -21.48 -13.14
CA ASP A 20 13.54 -22.77 -12.76
C ASP A 20 12.45 -23.71 -12.22
N ALA A 21 11.52 -23.22 -11.41
CA ALA A 21 10.37 -24.00 -10.95
C ALA A 21 9.45 -24.43 -12.11
N LEU A 22 9.23 -23.57 -13.11
CA LEU A 22 8.41 -23.89 -14.29
C LEU A 22 9.03 -24.99 -15.16
N ARG A 23 10.34 -25.23 -15.09
CA ARG A 23 11.01 -26.33 -15.80
C ARG A 23 10.77 -27.69 -15.15
N GLU A 24 10.46 -27.71 -13.87
CA GLU A 24 10.26 -28.94 -13.09
C GLU A 24 8.79 -29.37 -12.99
N VAL A 25 7.86 -28.44 -13.24
CA VAL A 25 6.40 -28.65 -13.09
C VAL A 25 5.70 -28.57 -14.45
N PRO A 26 4.74 -29.45 -14.78
CA PRO A 26 4.06 -29.47 -16.08
C PRO A 26 3.01 -28.34 -16.22
N VAL A 27 3.46 -27.09 -16.17
CA VAL A 27 2.63 -25.90 -16.43
C VAL A 27 2.45 -25.71 -17.93
N LYS A 28 1.19 -25.53 -18.37
CA LYS A 28 0.86 -25.44 -19.80
C LYS A 28 1.09 -24.04 -20.40
N GLN A 29 0.91 -23.00 -19.61
CA GLN A 29 1.14 -21.61 -20.01
C GLN A 29 1.38 -20.74 -18.78
N LEU A 30 2.17 -19.68 -18.97
CA LEU A 30 2.37 -18.61 -18.00
C LEU A 30 1.70 -17.34 -18.51
N ILE A 31 0.81 -16.74 -17.72
CA ILE A 31 0.27 -15.40 -17.98
C ILE A 31 1.00 -14.41 -17.08
N PHE A 32 1.70 -13.45 -17.67
CA PHE A 32 2.53 -12.49 -16.94
C PHE A 32 2.02 -11.06 -17.19
N LEU A 33 1.56 -10.39 -16.13
CA LEU A 33 1.22 -8.97 -16.16
C LEU A 33 2.50 -8.13 -16.03
N SER A 34 2.78 -7.35 -17.06
CA SER A 34 3.97 -6.50 -17.23
C SER A 34 3.57 -5.05 -17.46
N SER A 35 4.56 -4.19 -17.69
CA SER A 35 4.37 -2.78 -18.02
C SER A 35 4.48 -2.53 -19.52
N LEU A 36 3.78 -1.51 -20.03
CA LEU A 36 4.05 -0.96 -21.37
C LEU A 36 5.54 -0.61 -21.51
N GLN A 37 6.07 -0.79 -22.71
CA GLN A 37 7.48 -0.57 -23.01
C GLN A 37 7.65 0.70 -23.85
N ALA A 38 8.63 1.52 -23.49
CA ALA A 38 9.08 2.63 -24.33
C ALA A 38 10.07 2.12 -25.40
N PRO A 39 10.35 2.90 -26.46
CA PRO A 39 11.44 2.60 -27.38
C PRO A 39 12.78 2.41 -26.62
N PRO A 40 13.68 1.48 -27.04
CA PRO A 40 14.88 1.11 -26.26
C PRO A 40 15.78 2.28 -25.83
N HIS A 41 15.86 3.34 -26.63
CA HIS A 41 16.67 4.54 -26.36
C HIS A 41 16.04 5.48 -25.31
N GLU A 42 14.77 5.27 -24.96
CA GLU A 42 14.00 6.08 -24.03
C GLU A 42 13.57 5.31 -22.76
N GLN A 43 13.89 4.01 -22.68
CA GLN A 43 13.50 3.18 -21.55
C GLN A 43 14.21 3.59 -20.25
N SER A 44 13.41 3.70 -19.18
CA SER A 44 13.91 3.82 -17.82
C SER A 44 14.46 2.49 -17.31
N ASP A 45 15.28 2.53 -16.25
CA ASP A 45 15.81 1.33 -15.61
C ASP A 45 14.69 0.41 -15.11
N HIS A 46 13.56 0.97 -14.67
CA HIS A 46 12.39 0.20 -14.29
C HIS A 46 11.77 -0.57 -15.46
N LEU A 47 11.55 0.08 -16.61
CA LEU A 47 11.00 -0.58 -17.80
C LEU A 47 11.94 -1.68 -18.32
N ARG A 48 13.26 -1.42 -18.28
CA ARG A 48 14.28 -2.43 -18.60
C ARG A 48 14.24 -3.63 -17.66
N ALA A 49 14.08 -3.41 -16.35
CA ALA A 49 13.94 -4.49 -15.38
C ALA A 49 12.71 -5.36 -15.66
N ARG A 50 11.56 -4.73 -15.98
CA ARG A 50 10.33 -5.44 -16.35
C ARG A 50 10.48 -6.25 -17.64
N GLN A 51 11.14 -5.69 -18.65
CA GLN A 51 11.46 -6.40 -19.89
C GLN A 51 12.37 -7.60 -19.62
N ALA A 52 13.45 -7.41 -18.85
CA ALA A 52 14.36 -8.49 -18.48
C ALA A 52 13.66 -9.63 -17.72
N THR A 53 12.72 -9.30 -16.83
CA THR A 53 11.87 -10.29 -16.16
C THR A 53 11.07 -11.11 -17.17
N ALA A 54 10.40 -10.47 -18.13
CA ALA A 54 9.65 -11.17 -19.17
C ALA A 54 10.56 -12.09 -20.00
N ASP A 55 11.76 -11.64 -20.33
CA ASP A 55 12.73 -12.41 -21.12
C ASP A 55 13.23 -13.64 -20.35
N ILE A 56 13.55 -13.50 -19.07
CA ILE A 56 13.92 -14.63 -18.19
C ILE A 56 12.79 -15.66 -18.09
N LEU A 57 11.53 -15.21 -17.98
CA LEU A 57 10.40 -16.12 -17.90
C LEU A 57 10.19 -16.91 -19.20
N ARG A 58 10.48 -16.32 -20.37
CA ARG A 58 10.40 -17.01 -21.67
C ARG A 58 11.42 -18.15 -21.79
N GLU A 59 12.56 -18.04 -21.12
CA GLU A 59 13.57 -19.11 -21.09
C GLU A 59 13.10 -20.39 -20.37
N ALA A 60 11.92 -20.39 -19.73
CA ALA A 60 11.38 -21.54 -19.00
C ALA A 60 11.01 -22.72 -19.92
N GLY A 61 10.85 -22.49 -21.23
CA GLY A 61 10.37 -23.52 -22.16
C GLY A 61 8.85 -23.76 -22.09
N VAL A 62 8.13 -22.91 -21.36
CA VAL A 62 6.67 -22.88 -21.26
C VAL A 62 6.15 -21.67 -22.05
N PRO A 63 5.08 -21.79 -22.86
CA PRO A 63 4.48 -20.64 -23.54
C PRO A 63 4.14 -19.51 -22.55
N VAL A 64 4.58 -18.30 -22.86
CA VAL A 64 4.38 -17.11 -22.02
C VAL A 64 3.50 -16.12 -22.76
N THR A 65 2.34 -15.81 -22.18
CA THR A 65 1.51 -14.67 -22.59
C THR A 65 1.86 -13.48 -21.70
N GLU A 66 2.60 -12.51 -22.24
CA GLU A 66 2.86 -11.25 -21.56
C GLU A 66 1.71 -10.27 -21.85
N LEU A 67 1.01 -9.82 -20.81
CA LEU A 67 0.01 -8.76 -20.89
C LEU A 67 0.62 -7.46 -20.36
N ARG A 68 0.80 -6.46 -21.21
CA ARG A 68 1.39 -5.15 -20.86
C ARG A 68 0.28 -4.14 -20.61
N ALA A 69 0.28 -3.53 -19.44
CA ALA A 69 -0.67 -2.49 -19.10
C ALA A 69 0.05 -1.18 -18.74
N GLY A 70 -0.62 -0.07 -19.02
CA GLY A 70 -0.19 1.26 -18.60
C GLY A 70 -0.67 1.57 -17.19
N ILE A 71 -1.27 2.75 -17.02
CA ILE A 71 -1.90 3.14 -15.76
C ILE A 71 -3.14 2.30 -15.56
N ILE A 72 -3.23 1.64 -14.41
CA ILE A 72 -4.43 0.91 -13.98
C ILE A 72 -5.24 1.82 -13.06
N VAL A 73 -6.53 1.99 -13.35
CA VAL A 73 -7.47 2.78 -12.53
C VAL A 73 -8.28 1.81 -11.68
N GLY A 74 -7.98 1.76 -10.39
CA GLY A 74 -8.58 0.81 -9.46
C GLY A 74 -7.92 0.84 -8.08
N ALA A 75 -8.62 0.31 -7.08
CA ALA A 75 -8.16 0.29 -5.70
C ALA A 75 -6.84 -0.47 -5.57
N GLY A 76 -5.86 0.10 -4.87
CA GLY A 76 -4.54 -0.50 -4.69
C GLY A 76 -3.59 -0.38 -5.90
N SER A 77 -4.04 0.22 -7.02
CA SER A 77 -3.15 0.58 -8.12
C SER A 77 -2.27 1.75 -7.72
N ALA A 78 -0.96 1.54 -7.60
CA ALA A 78 -0.03 2.55 -7.13
C ALA A 78 -0.10 3.89 -7.88
N ALA A 79 -0.30 3.88 -9.21
CA ALA A 79 -0.40 5.11 -9.99
C ALA A 79 -1.68 5.91 -9.65
N PHE A 80 -2.81 5.21 -9.53
CA PHE A 80 -4.08 5.80 -9.13
C PHE A 80 -4.03 6.34 -7.70
N GLU A 81 -3.44 5.56 -6.80
CA GLU A 81 -3.27 5.90 -5.38
C GLU A 81 -2.40 7.16 -5.18
N VAL A 82 -1.31 7.30 -5.94
CA VAL A 82 -0.48 8.52 -5.96
C VAL A 82 -1.31 9.72 -6.41
N MET A 83 -2.07 9.58 -7.50
CA MET A 83 -2.91 10.66 -8.03
C MET A 83 -3.98 11.09 -7.01
N ARG A 84 -4.68 10.11 -6.42
CA ARG A 84 -5.67 10.32 -5.38
C ARG A 84 -5.07 11.04 -4.17
N ASP A 85 -3.95 10.53 -3.64
CA ASP A 85 -3.27 11.09 -2.47
C ASP A 85 -2.83 12.54 -2.74
N MET A 86 -2.32 12.84 -3.94
CA MET A 86 -1.98 14.21 -4.31
C MET A 86 -3.22 15.11 -4.31
N VAL A 87 -4.34 14.69 -4.88
CA VAL A 87 -5.58 15.49 -4.94
C VAL A 87 -6.20 15.68 -3.56
N TYR A 88 -6.26 14.64 -2.72
CA TYR A 88 -6.86 14.76 -1.39
C TYR A 88 -5.94 15.44 -0.38
N ASN A 89 -4.63 15.19 -0.46
CA ASN A 89 -3.70 15.73 0.51
C ASN A 89 -3.24 17.14 0.17
N LEU A 90 -2.94 17.49 -1.09
CA LEU A 90 -2.37 18.80 -1.42
C LEU A 90 -3.43 19.85 -1.79
N PRO A 91 -3.29 21.12 -1.37
CA PRO A 91 -4.17 22.21 -1.80
C PRO A 91 -3.79 22.72 -3.21
N VAL A 92 -2.51 22.64 -3.56
CA VAL A 92 -1.94 23.04 -4.84
C VAL A 92 -1.16 21.85 -5.38
N LEU A 93 -1.53 21.42 -6.57
CA LEU A 93 -0.81 20.42 -7.35
C LEU A 93 0.25 21.14 -8.17
N THR A 94 1.51 20.79 -7.94
CA THR A 94 2.64 21.35 -8.69
C THR A 94 3.31 20.30 -9.57
N PRO A 95 2.57 19.71 -10.54
CA PRO A 95 3.14 18.69 -11.40
C PRO A 95 4.30 19.28 -12.22
N PRO A 96 5.34 18.50 -12.51
CA PRO A 96 6.35 18.92 -13.46
C PRO A 96 5.79 19.02 -14.89
N ARG A 97 6.46 19.77 -15.76
CA ARG A 97 6.00 20.00 -17.16
C ARG A 97 5.75 18.74 -18.00
N TRP A 98 6.35 17.60 -17.66
CA TRP A 98 6.17 16.33 -18.35
C TRP A 98 4.83 15.63 -18.04
N VAL A 99 3.97 16.19 -17.20
CA VAL A 99 2.59 15.70 -16.98
C VAL A 99 1.69 15.85 -18.23
N ARG A 100 2.25 16.36 -19.35
CA ARG A 100 1.63 16.36 -20.68
C ARG A 100 1.78 15.04 -21.44
N SER A 101 2.64 14.12 -20.99
CA SER A 101 2.76 12.80 -21.61
C SER A 101 1.42 12.06 -21.56
N ARG A 102 1.07 11.39 -22.66
CA ARG A 102 -0.19 10.70 -22.87
C ARG A 102 -0.09 9.22 -22.56
N THR A 103 -1.18 8.68 -22.04
CA THR A 103 -1.32 7.25 -21.72
C THR A 103 -2.70 6.77 -22.09
N THR A 104 -2.90 5.46 -22.01
CA THR A 104 -4.19 4.79 -22.22
C THR A 104 -4.64 4.10 -20.93
N PRO A 105 -5.13 4.84 -19.93
CA PRO A 105 -5.45 4.28 -18.62
C PRO A 105 -6.55 3.23 -18.73
N ILE A 106 -6.34 2.05 -18.15
CA ILE A 106 -7.29 0.92 -18.18
C ILE A 106 -7.93 0.72 -16.81
N ALA A 107 -9.24 0.48 -16.76
CA ALA A 107 -9.92 0.12 -15.52
C ALA A 107 -9.43 -1.24 -14.99
N LEU A 108 -9.24 -1.37 -13.68
CA LEU A 108 -8.82 -2.62 -13.05
C LEU A 108 -9.75 -3.79 -13.39
N GLU A 109 -11.06 -3.55 -13.41
CA GLU A 109 -12.06 -4.55 -13.78
C GLU A 109 -11.84 -5.10 -15.20
N ASN A 110 -11.61 -4.23 -16.19
CA ASN A 110 -11.34 -4.67 -17.56
C ASN A 110 -10.03 -5.45 -17.67
N LEU A 111 -8.99 -5.03 -16.93
CA LEU A 111 -7.71 -5.72 -16.92
C LEU A 111 -7.82 -7.12 -16.29
N LEU A 112 -8.55 -7.25 -15.17
CA LEU A 112 -8.81 -8.54 -14.52
C LEU A 112 -9.61 -9.46 -15.45
N HIS A 113 -10.59 -8.93 -16.16
CA HIS A 113 -11.33 -9.69 -17.17
C HIS A 113 -10.38 -10.27 -18.24
N TYR A 114 -9.47 -9.46 -18.79
CA TYR A 114 -8.47 -9.96 -19.75
C TYR A 114 -7.58 -11.05 -19.16
N LEU A 115 -7.05 -10.86 -17.95
CA LEU A 115 -6.17 -11.84 -17.30
C LEU A 115 -6.86 -13.19 -17.08
N VAL A 116 -8.13 -13.18 -16.66
CA VAL A 116 -8.91 -14.40 -16.45
C VAL A 116 -9.29 -15.05 -17.78
N ALA A 117 -9.79 -14.27 -18.74
CA ALA A 117 -10.21 -14.80 -20.05
C ALA A 117 -9.04 -15.39 -20.86
N LEU A 118 -7.81 -14.91 -20.67
CA LEU A 118 -6.61 -15.50 -21.28
C LEU A 118 -6.39 -16.98 -20.89
N LEU A 119 -6.99 -17.46 -19.78
CA LEU A 119 -6.96 -18.88 -19.42
C LEU A 119 -7.67 -19.76 -20.46
N ASP A 120 -8.71 -19.23 -21.12
CA ASP A 120 -9.50 -19.92 -22.14
C ASP A 120 -8.89 -19.82 -23.55
N HIS A 121 -7.76 -19.11 -23.68
CA HIS A 121 -7.03 -18.94 -24.94
C HIS A 121 -5.60 -19.47 -24.84
N PRO A 122 -5.35 -20.77 -24.60
CA PRO A 122 -4.01 -21.31 -24.44
C PRO A 122 -3.14 -21.04 -25.67
N ALA A 123 -1.88 -20.64 -25.45
CA ALA A 123 -0.91 -20.40 -26.50
C ALA A 123 0.07 -21.57 -26.64
N SER A 124 0.47 -21.88 -27.88
CA SER A 124 1.60 -22.77 -28.17
C SER A 124 2.95 -22.03 -28.24
N GLU A 125 2.91 -20.70 -28.31
CA GLU A 125 4.08 -19.84 -28.49
C GLU A 125 4.03 -18.66 -27.51
N HIS A 126 5.19 -18.00 -27.33
CA HIS A 126 5.22 -16.74 -26.60
C HIS A 126 4.47 -15.66 -27.38
N ARG A 127 3.66 -14.87 -26.68
CA ARG A 127 2.92 -13.76 -27.28
C ARG A 127 2.87 -12.59 -26.32
N ILE A 128 2.75 -11.40 -26.90
CA ILE A 128 2.68 -10.13 -26.16
C ILE A 128 1.37 -9.47 -26.56
N PHE A 129 0.60 -9.07 -25.57
CA PHE A 129 -0.59 -8.24 -25.73
C PHE A 129 -0.42 -6.96 -24.94
N GLU A 130 -0.95 -5.87 -25.46
CA GLU A 130 -1.07 -4.63 -24.71
C GLU A 130 -2.54 -4.40 -24.37
N ALA A 131 -2.79 -3.86 -23.17
CA ALA A 131 -4.12 -3.58 -22.67
C ALA A 131 -4.29 -2.06 -22.49
N ALA A 132 -5.33 -1.52 -23.09
CA ALA A 132 -5.65 -0.10 -23.08
C ALA A 132 -7.09 0.14 -22.60
N GLY A 133 -7.32 1.30 -21.99
CA GLY A 133 -8.68 1.81 -21.82
C GLY A 133 -9.24 2.42 -23.12
N PRO A 134 -10.47 2.94 -23.09
CA PRO A 134 -11.11 3.50 -24.27
C PRO A 134 -10.58 4.90 -24.65
N GLU A 135 -9.83 5.55 -23.76
CA GLU A 135 -9.44 6.96 -23.89
C GLU A 135 -7.92 7.14 -23.85
N VAL A 136 -7.43 8.12 -24.60
CA VAL A 136 -6.04 8.60 -24.53
C VAL A 136 -6.02 9.88 -23.71
N LEU A 137 -5.43 9.83 -22.51
CA LEU A 137 -5.39 10.95 -21.57
C LEU A 137 -3.95 11.29 -21.20
N SER A 138 -3.63 12.58 -21.20
CA SER A 138 -2.45 13.08 -20.50
C SER A 138 -2.58 12.93 -18.99
N TYR A 139 -1.47 12.86 -18.26
CA TYR A 139 -1.52 12.85 -16.80
C TYR A 139 -2.23 14.09 -16.24
N GLN A 140 -2.09 15.25 -16.89
CA GLN A 140 -2.80 16.48 -16.54
C GLN A 140 -4.32 16.28 -16.64
N GLN A 141 -4.81 15.75 -17.77
CA GLN A 141 -6.22 15.46 -17.94
C GLN A 141 -6.71 14.45 -16.91
N GLN A 142 -5.92 13.42 -16.58
CA GLN A 142 -6.31 12.47 -15.53
C GLN A 142 -6.50 13.15 -14.17
N PHE A 143 -5.63 14.11 -13.79
CA PHE A 143 -5.85 14.91 -12.58
C PHE A 143 -7.11 15.78 -12.66
N GLU A 144 -7.36 16.43 -13.80
CA GLU A 144 -8.53 17.27 -14.03
C GLU A 144 -9.84 16.47 -13.94
N HIS A 145 -9.89 15.32 -14.61
CA HIS A 145 -10.99 14.37 -14.57
C HIS A 145 -11.20 13.81 -13.16
N PHE A 146 -10.12 13.39 -12.49
CA PHE A 146 -10.19 12.92 -11.10
C PHE A 146 -10.80 13.99 -10.19
N MET A 147 -10.34 15.24 -10.29
CA MET A 147 -10.87 16.38 -9.51
C MET A 147 -12.35 16.64 -9.80
N ALA A 148 -12.77 16.52 -11.06
CA ALA A 148 -14.16 16.67 -11.47
C ALA A 148 -15.05 15.58 -10.85
N VAL A 149 -14.61 14.31 -10.92
CA VAL A 149 -15.33 13.17 -10.34
C VAL A 149 -15.37 13.24 -8.81
N SER A 150 -14.25 13.58 -8.17
CA SER A 150 -14.12 13.63 -6.72
C SER A 150 -14.71 14.89 -6.08
N GLY A 151 -15.12 15.88 -6.90
CA GLY A 151 -15.62 17.19 -6.45
C GLY A 151 -14.58 18.07 -5.74
N LYS A 152 -13.28 17.74 -5.83
CA LYS A 152 -12.22 18.52 -5.17
C LYS A 152 -11.65 19.54 -6.16
N ARG A 153 -11.54 20.81 -5.74
CA ARG A 153 -10.93 21.87 -6.55
C ARG A 153 -9.50 22.12 -6.07
N ARG A 154 -8.50 21.80 -6.89
CA ARG A 154 -7.08 22.09 -6.63
C ARG A 154 -6.49 22.95 -7.73
N TRP A 155 -5.51 23.76 -7.37
CA TRP A 155 -4.78 24.55 -8.35
C TRP A 155 -3.72 23.68 -8.98
N LEU A 156 -3.74 23.56 -10.31
CA LEU A 156 -2.74 22.82 -11.07
C LEU A 156 -1.73 23.82 -11.65
N LEU A 157 -0.54 23.90 -11.05
CA LEU A 157 0.53 24.82 -11.45
C LEU A 157 1.74 24.04 -11.97
N PRO A 158 1.87 23.86 -13.30
CA PRO A 158 3.01 23.17 -13.87
C PRO A 158 4.33 23.91 -13.60
N ILE A 159 5.25 23.28 -12.86
CA ILE A 159 6.54 23.89 -12.55
C ILE A 159 7.68 23.28 -13.38
N PRO A 160 8.64 24.10 -13.87
CA PRO A 160 9.78 23.62 -14.66
C PRO A 160 10.87 23.00 -13.77
N LEU A 161 10.52 22.00 -12.96
CA LEU A 161 11.50 21.28 -12.14
C LEU A 161 12.21 20.18 -12.94
N PRO A 162 13.55 20.11 -12.91
CA PRO A 162 14.28 18.96 -13.45
C PRO A 162 13.87 17.68 -12.70
N THR A 163 13.61 16.58 -13.40
CA THR A 163 13.16 15.32 -12.78
C THR A 163 14.10 14.81 -11.68
N ARG A 164 15.40 15.12 -11.76
CA ARG A 164 16.42 14.79 -10.75
C ARG A 164 16.17 15.43 -9.38
N TRP A 165 15.38 16.51 -9.33
CA TRP A 165 15.09 17.28 -8.12
C TRP A 165 13.77 16.85 -7.45
N ILE A 166 12.98 15.99 -8.09
CA ILE A 166 11.81 15.40 -7.47
C ILE A 166 12.31 14.37 -6.49
N SER A 167 12.35 14.75 -5.22
CA SER A 167 12.81 13.85 -4.20
C SER A 167 11.80 12.72 -4.04
N VAL A 168 12.26 11.47 -4.10
CA VAL A 168 11.48 10.30 -3.65
C VAL A 168 10.95 10.54 -2.23
N TRP A 169 11.68 11.33 -1.44
CA TRP A 169 11.24 11.84 -0.15
C TRP A 169 9.93 12.65 -0.22
N PHE A 170 9.76 13.58 -1.17
CA PHE A 170 8.52 14.34 -1.33
C PHE A 170 7.31 13.43 -1.65
N LEU A 171 7.48 12.46 -2.56
CA LEU A 171 6.41 11.49 -2.84
C LEU A 171 6.13 10.58 -1.63
N ASN A 172 7.15 10.13 -0.90
CA ASN A 172 6.97 9.38 0.34
C ASN A 172 6.29 10.19 1.43
N VAL A 173 6.49 11.50 1.44
CA VAL A 173 5.83 12.40 2.37
C VAL A 173 4.35 12.49 2.02
N ILE A 174 3.98 12.67 0.76
CA ILE A 174 2.60 12.96 0.34
C ILE A 174 1.75 11.71 0.13
N THR A 175 2.35 10.65 -0.40
CA THR A 175 1.65 9.43 -0.83
C THR A 175 1.97 8.28 0.10
N SER A 176 0.99 7.44 0.40
CA SER A 176 1.18 6.23 1.22
C SER A 176 1.70 5.05 0.41
N VAL A 177 1.86 5.21 -0.91
CA VAL A 177 2.40 4.21 -1.83
C VAL A 177 3.86 3.89 -1.50
N PRO A 178 4.29 2.62 -1.59
CA PRO A 178 5.68 2.25 -1.34
C PRO A 178 6.69 3.08 -2.16
N PRO A 179 7.82 3.50 -1.55
CA PRO A 179 8.80 4.39 -2.17
C PRO A 179 9.38 3.87 -3.49
N THR A 180 9.58 2.56 -3.58
CA THR A 180 10.13 1.87 -4.76
C THR A 180 9.18 1.98 -5.94
N THR A 181 7.88 1.79 -5.69
CA THR A 181 6.83 1.95 -6.69
C THR A 181 6.67 3.41 -7.12
N ALA A 182 6.72 4.36 -6.17
CA ALA A 182 6.65 5.78 -6.49
C ALA A 182 7.81 6.25 -7.40
N ARG A 183 9.03 5.75 -7.16
CA ARG A 183 10.21 6.05 -8.00
C ARG A 183 10.08 5.47 -9.41
N ALA A 184 9.61 4.23 -9.52
CA ALA A 184 9.35 3.56 -10.80
C ALA A 184 8.32 4.34 -11.62
N LEU A 185 7.25 4.80 -10.98
CA LEU A 185 6.21 5.62 -11.60
C LEU A 185 6.80 6.90 -12.20
N ILE A 186 7.54 7.72 -11.43
CA ILE A 186 8.13 9.00 -11.93
C ILE A 186 8.92 8.81 -13.23
N GLN A 187 9.70 7.73 -13.31
CA GLN A 187 10.56 7.51 -14.48
C GLN A 187 9.76 7.17 -15.75
N GLY A 188 8.60 6.52 -15.61
CA GLY A 188 7.69 6.24 -16.73
C GLY A 188 6.89 7.44 -17.24
N LEU A 189 6.80 8.54 -16.49
CA LEU A 189 5.96 9.71 -16.82
C LEU A 189 6.53 10.60 -17.94
N LYS A 190 7.75 10.32 -18.42
CA LYS A 190 8.47 11.20 -19.37
C LYS A 190 8.08 11.02 -20.84
N HIS A 191 7.43 9.90 -21.17
CA HIS A 191 7.19 9.50 -22.55
C HIS A 191 5.71 9.17 -22.74
N ASP A 192 5.23 9.37 -23.96
CA ASP A 192 3.91 8.86 -24.35
C ASP A 192 3.98 7.33 -24.35
N LEU A 193 3.12 6.70 -23.54
CA LEU A 193 2.98 5.25 -23.45
C LEU A 193 1.57 4.89 -23.89
N LEU A 194 1.40 4.81 -25.21
CA LEU A 194 0.16 4.45 -25.86
C LEU A 194 0.19 2.97 -26.21
N ALA A 195 -0.73 2.20 -25.64
CA ALA A 195 -0.86 0.78 -25.90
C ALA A 195 -1.49 0.52 -27.27
N ASP A 196 -1.03 -0.49 -27.99
CA ASP A 196 -1.74 -1.09 -29.11
C ASP A 196 -2.48 -2.35 -28.65
N ASP A 197 -3.75 -2.18 -28.31
CA ASP A 197 -4.60 -3.27 -27.80
C ASP A 197 -5.46 -3.93 -28.88
N THR A 198 -5.19 -3.65 -30.16
CA THR A 198 -5.98 -4.16 -31.29
C THR A 198 -6.09 -5.69 -31.26
N ALA A 199 -4.95 -6.38 -31.06
CA ALA A 199 -4.90 -7.84 -31.04
C ALA A 199 -5.62 -8.43 -29.82
N LEU A 200 -5.49 -7.79 -28.66
CA LEU A 200 -6.13 -8.24 -27.42
C LEU A 200 -7.65 -8.08 -27.49
N ARG A 201 -8.14 -6.93 -27.98
CA ARG A 201 -9.57 -6.67 -28.18
C ARG A 201 -10.21 -7.61 -29.17
N ALA A 202 -9.49 -7.96 -30.24
CA ALA A 202 -9.97 -8.92 -31.23
C ALA A 202 -10.09 -10.33 -30.62
N LEU A 203 -9.15 -10.72 -29.74
CA LEU A 203 -9.17 -12.01 -29.08
C LEU A 203 -10.24 -12.10 -27.98
N ILE A 204 -10.36 -11.06 -27.15
CA ILE A 204 -11.23 -11.01 -25.96
C ILE A 204 -12.06 -9.72 -26.04
N PRO A 205 -13.15 -9.70 -26.81
CA PRO A 205 -13.99 -8.51 -26.93
C PRO A 205 -14.73 -8.24 -25.62
N GLN A 206 -14.59 -7.03 -25.10
CA GLN A 206 -15.30 -6.57 -23.90
C GLN A 206 -15.68 -5.09 -24.01
N ARG A 207 -16.67 -4.65 -23.23
CA ARG A 207 -16.99 -3.23 -23.07
C ARG A 207 -15.98 -2.59 -22.13
N LEU A 208 -15.24 -1.61 -22.62
CA LEU A 208 -14.28 -0.87 -21.82
C LEU A 208 -14.95 0.24 -21.02
N ILE A 209 -14.49 0.40 -19.78
CA ILE A 209 -14.97 1.40 -18.82
C ILE A 209 -14.18 2.69 -19.03
N ALA A 210 -14.89 3.81 -19.17
CA ALA A 210 -14.27 5.13 -19.30
C ALA A 210 -13.55 5.54 -18.01
N PHE A 211 -12.55 6.41 -18.12
CA PHE A 211 -11.72 6.83 -16.99
C PHE A 211 -12.56 7.36 -15.81
N ASP A 212 -13.50 8.25 -16.09
CA ASP A 212 -14.35 8.87 -15.06
C ASP A 212 -15.21 7.85 -14.30
N ASP A 213 -15.74 6.85 -15.03
CA ASP A 213 -16.55 5.78 -14.45
C ASP A 213 -15.69 4.83 -13.61
N ALA A 214 -14.46 4.53 -14.08
CA ALA A 214 -13.50 3.73 -13.32
C ALA A 214 -13.08 4.44 -12.02
N VAL A 215 -12.82 5.75 -12.07
CA VAL A 215 -12.54 6.57 -10.87
C VAL A 215 -13.75 6.53 -9.92
N ARG A 216 -14.98 6.71 -10.43
CA ARG A 216 -16.20 6.70 -9.62
C ARG A 216 -16.43 5.36 -8.94
N SER A 217 -16.26 4.25 -9.66
CA SER A 217 -16.38 2.90 -9.08
C SER A 217 -15.32 2.68 -8.02
N THR A 218 -14.07 3.06 -8.31
CA THR A 218 -12.95 2.89 -7.39
C THR A 218 -13.17 3.65 -6.09
N LEU A 219 -13.56 4.92 -6.14
CA LEU A 219 -13.86 5.70 -4.93
C LEU A 219 -14.97 5.07 -4.08
N LYS A 220 -16.00 4.51 -4.72
CA LYS A 220 -17.09 3.80 -4.04
C LYS A 220 -16.66 2.46 -3.44
N GLU A 221 -15.72 1.77 -4.06
CA GLU A 221 -15.09 0.56 -3.49
C GLU A 221 -14.21 0.91 -2.29
N GLU A 222 -13.47 2.01 -2.36
CA GLU A 222 -12.60 2.49 -1.27
C GLU A 222 -13.38 2.88 -0.01
N GLU A 223 -14.61 3.38 -0.16
CA GLU A 223 -15.55 3.59 0.96
C GLU A 223 -15.83 2.30 1.75
N LYS A 224 -15.74 1.14 1.11
CA LYS A 224 -15.98 -0.16 1.73
C LYS A 224 -14.73 -0.78 2.34
N LEU A 225 -13.53 -0.24 2.14
CA LEU A 225 -12.27 -0.85 2.62
C LEU A 225 -12.19 -0.97 4.14
N VAL A 226 -12.84 -0.05 4.87
CA VAL A 226 -12.93 -0.14 6.33
C VAL A 226 -13.79 -1.32 6.80
N ASN A 227 -14.63 -1.88 5.92
CA ASN A 227 -15.40 -3.09 6.17
C ASN A 227 -14.58 -4.33 5.80
N SER A 228 -13.38 -4.44 6.37
CA SER A 228 -12.45 -5.55 6.15
C SER A 228 -11.94 -6.14 7.46
N SER A 229 -11.34 -7.33 7.37
CA SER A 229 -10.70 -8.01 8.49
C SER A 229 -9.64 -7.15 9.20
N ASP A 230 -8.93 -6.32 8.44
CA ASP A 230 -7.89 -5.40 8.95
C ASP A 230 -8.41 -4.38 9.97
N TRP A 231 -9.72 -4.11 9.93
CA TRP A 231 -10.41 -3.19 10.84
C TRP A 231 -11.36 -3.91 11.79
N GLY A 232 -11.37 -5.25 11.78
CA GLY A 232 -12.22 -6.07 12.64
C GLY A 232 -13.71 -5.86 12.43
N TYR A 233 -14.11 -5.31 11.28
CA TYR A 233 -15.50 -4.87 11.01
C TYR A 233 -16.05 -3.90 12.07
N ASP A 234 -15.16 -3.12 12.71
CA ASP A 234 -15.53 -2.27 13.85
C ASP A 234 -16.38 -1.06 13.44
N ALA A 235 -17.55 -0.91 14.08
CA ALA A 235 -18.48 0.16 13.78
C ALA A 235 -17.92 1.58 14.05
N GLN A 236 -16.98 1.74 15.00
CA GLN A 236 -16.34 3.04 15.27
C GLN A 236 -15.28 3.37 14.22
N ALA A 237 -14.55 2.37 13.72
CA ALA A 237 -13.68 2.53 12.57
C ALA A 237 -14.49 2.93 11.33
N PHE A 238 -15.62 2.22 11.08
CA PHE A 238 -16.54 2.55 9.99
C PHE A 238 -17.08 3.98 10.09
N ALA A 239 -17.58 4.39 11.25
CA ALA A 239 -18.15 5.73 11.47
C ALA A 239 -17.12 6.88 11.32
N ARG A 240 -15.83 6.59 11.53
CA ARG A 240 -14.74 7.57 11.40
C ARG A 240 -14.05 7.51 10.04
N TRP A 241 -14.30 6.48 9.25
CA TRP A 241 -13.75 6.37 7.91
C TRP A 241 -14.26 7.53 7.05
N ARG A 242 -13.38 8.04 6.22
CA ARG A 242 -13.70 9.10 5.28
C ARG A 242 -13.37 8.61 3.87
N PRO A 243 -14.20 8.90 2.86
CA PRO A 243 -13.92 8.52 1.47
C PRO A 243 -12.58 9.04 0.95
N GLU A 244 -12.03 10.10 1.57
CA GLU A 244 -10.70 10.62 1.24
C GLU A 244 -9.53 9.80 1.80
N TYR A 245 -9.79 8.77 2.62
CA TYR A 245 -8.77 7.87 3.11
C TYR A 245 -8.37 6.88 2.04
N GLY A 246 -7.06 6.85 1.79
CA GLY A 246 -6.51 6.00 0.78
C GLY A 246 -6.45 4.52 1.12
N TYR A 247 -6.37 3.68 0.09
CA TYR A 247 -6.15 2.24 0.23
C TYR A 247 -4.88 1.95 1.04
N PHE A 248 -3.78 2.62 0.69
CA PHE A 248 -2.54 2.50 1.47
C PHE A 248 -2.55 3.44 2.70
N ALA A 249 -2.20 2.87 3.85
CA ALA A 249 -1.89 3.63 5.05
C ALA A 249 -0.41 4.03 5.08
N LYS A 250 -0.11 5.20 5.65
CA LYS A 250 1.23 5.47 6.17
C LYS A 250 1.53 4.46 7.26
N GLN A 251 2.75 3.94 7.32
CA GLN A 251 3.14 2.99 8.36
C GLN A 251 4.49 3.34 8.97
N ALA A 252 4.64 3.04 10.26
CA ALA A 252 5.90 3.06 10.97
C ALA A 252 5.89 1.91 11.99
N GLY A 253 6.95 1.11 11.99
CA GLY A 253 7.02 -0.07 12.85
C GLY A 253 8.40 -0.67 12.91
N PHE A 254 8.54 -1.72 13.71
CA PHE A 254 9.78 -2.45 13.84
C PHE A 254 9.50 -3.93 14.15
N THR A 255 10.18 -4.81 13.42
CA THR A 255 10.12 -6.26 13.63
C THR A 255 11.34 -6.72 14.43
N VAL A 256 11.13 -7.53 15.47
CA VAL A 256 12.19 -8.15 16.28
C VAL A 256 12.14 -9.66 16.13
N LYS A 257 13.31 -10.27 16.00
CA LYS A 257 13.56 -11.71 16.08
C LYS A 257 13.75 -12.10 17.55
N THR A 258 13.13 -13.17 18.01
CA THR A 258 13.20 -13.64 19.40
C THR A 258 13.10 -15.15 19.50
N SER A 259 13.64 -15.73 20.58
CA SER A 259 13.51 -17.14 20.93
C SER A 259 12.30 -17.43 21.83
N ALA A 260 11.57 -16.41 22.30
CA ALA A 260 10.37 -16.60 23.13
C ALA A 260 9.28 -17.40 22.40
N SER A 261 8.48 -18.14 23.17
CA SER A 261 7.31 -18.85 22.64
C SER A 261 6.21 -17.88 22.21
N LEU A 262 5.33 -18.32 21.31
CA LEU A 262 4.17 -17.53 20.92
C LEU A 262 3.23 -17.26 22.10
N ALA A 263 3.12 -18.20 23.03
CA ALA A 263 2.32 -18.05 24.24
C ALA A 263 2.86 -16.93 25.14
N ALA A 264 4.16 -16.93 25.42
CA ALA A 264 4.84 -15.88 26.17
C ALA A 264 4.67 -14.49 25.50
N LEU A 265 4.91 -14.41 24.18
CA LEU A 265 4.71 -13.17 23.43
C LEU A 265 3.26 -12.69 23.50
N TRP A 266 2.30 -13.59 23.34
CA TRP A 266 0.88 -13.28 23.41
C TRP A 266 0.47 -12.76 24.79
N GLN A 267 0.96 -13.41 25.85
CA GLN A 267 0.72 -12.99 27.22
C GLN A 267 1.27 -11.58 27.46
N VAL A 268 2.51 -11.31 27.06
CA VAL A 268 3.14 -9.98 27.25
C VAL A 268 2.41 -8.92 26.44
N VAL A 269 2.10 -9.14 25.15
CA VAL A 269 1.35 -8.19 24.31
C VAL A 269 0.02 -7.83 24.97
N ASN A 270 -0.67 -8.81 25.54
CA ASN A 270 -1.92 -8.62 26.26
C ASN A 270 -1.79 -7.83 27.57
N GLN A 271 -0.59 -7.44 28.02
CA GLN A 271 -0.39 -6.58 29.20
C GLN A 271 -0.38 -5.08 28.87
N ILE A 272 -0.56 -4.70 27.61
CA ILE A 272 -0.63 -3.29 27.19
C ILE A 272 -1.65 -2.49 28.02
N GLY A 273 -1.28 -1.29 28.45
CA GLY A 273 -2.05 -0.44 29.37
C GLY A 273 -1.96 -0.84 30.85
N GLY A 274 -1.30 -1.96 31.17
CA GLY A 274 -1.05 -2.43 32.55
C GLY A 274 0.17 -1.76 33.21
N LYS A 275 0.93 -2.52 34.01
CA LYS A 275 2.09 -2.00 34.78
C LYS A 275 3.16 -1.38 33.87
N GLU A 276 3.47 -2.01 32.75
CA GLU A 276 4.44 -1.52 31.76
C GLU A 276 3.87 -0.41 30.86
N ARG A 277 2.58 -0.05 31.01
CA ARG A 277 1.85 0.92 30.18
C ARG A 277 1.94 0.55 28.69
N TYR A 278 2.68 1.30 27.87
CA TYR A 278 2.88 1.02 26.45
C TYR A 278 4.23 0.36 26.15
N PHE A 279 4.87 -0.27 27.14
CA PHE A 279 6.20 -0.90 27.09
C PHE A 279 7.38 0.05 26.86
N PHE A 280 7.21 1.13 26.10
CA PHE A 280 8.28 2.07 25.81
C PHE A 280 7.75 3.48 25.49
N GLY A 281 8.55 4.50 25.79
CA GLY A 281 8.20 5.89 25.46
C GLY A 281 6.98 6.42 26.21
N ASN A 282 6.68 5.89 27.40
CA ASN A 282 5.47 6.19 28.18
C ASN A 282 5.22 7.69 28.41
N ILE A 283 6.29 8.48 28.58
CA ILE A 283 6.17 9.94 28.70
C ILE A 283 5.54 10.55 27.43
N LEU A 284 5.95 10.12 26.23
CA LEU A 284 5.41 10.63 24.97
C LEU A 284 3.92 10.30 24.82
N TRP A 285 3.52 9.07 25.19
CA TRP A 285 2.12 8.66 25.21
C TRP A 285 1.29 9.49 26.20
N GLN A 286 1.82 9.76 27.40
CA GLN A 286 1.18 10.60 28.39
C GLN A 286 1.05 12.06 27.94
N THR A 287 2.11 12.63 27.36
CA THR A 287 2.08 13.98 26.76
C THR A 287 0.97 14.07 25.72
N ARG A 288 0.89 13.09 24.81
CA ARG A 288 -0.12 13.09 23.76
C ARG A 288 -1.54 12.95 24.30
N ALA A 289 -1.74 12.12 25.33
CA ALA A 289 -3.03 11.99 26.02
C ALA A 289 -3.42 13.29 26.75
N LEU A 290 -2.45 13.99 27.35
CA LEU A 290 -2.69 15.28 27.99
C LEU A 290 -3.12 16.35 26.98
N MET A 291 -2.48 16.42 25.82
CA MET A 291 -2.87 17.32 24.73
C MET A 291 -4.31 17.05 24.25
N ASP A 292 -4.69 15.77 24.12
CA ASP A 292 -6.06 15.38 23.74
C ASP A 292 -7.10 15.89 24.75
N ARG A 293 -6.78 15.71 26.04
CA ARG A 293 -7.62 16.16 27.15
C ARG A 293 -7.75 17.68 27.20
N ALA A 294 -6.69 18.41 26.87
CA ALA A 294 -6.70 19.88 26.81
C ALA A 294 -7.68 20.41 25.74
N ILE A 295 -7.94 19.62 24.68
CA ILE A 295 -8.91 19.93 23.61
C ILE A 295 -10.33 19.42 23.98
N GLY A 296 -10.55 19.10 25.26
CA GLY A 296 -11.85 18.70 25.81
C GLY A 296 -12.31 17.30 25.44
N HIS A 297 -11.42 16.45 24.90
CA HIS A 297 -11.76 15.07 24.57
C HIS A 297 -11.61 14.15 25.78
N LYS A 298 -12.69 13.45 26.12
CA LYS A 298 -12.74 12.51 27.24
C LYS A 298 -12.63 11.09 26.70
N LEU A 299 -11.50 10.45 26.96
CA LEU A 299 -11.29 9.04 26.62
C LEU A 299 -11.29 8.18 27.89
N ALA A 300 -11.59 6.90 27.69
CA ALA A 300 -11.44 5.90 28.73
C ALA A 300 -10.00 5.91 29.28
N LYS A 301 -9.85 5.46 30.52
CA LYS A 301 -8.56 5.34 31.19
C LYS A 301 -8.43 3.95 31.76
N GLY A 302 -7.21 3.40 31.70
CA GLY A 302 -6.94 2.05 32.18
C GLY A 302 -7.36 0.99 31.17
N ARG A 303 -7.39 -0.25 31.63
CA ARG A 303 -7.73 -1.44 30.85
C ARG A 303 -8.66 -2.32 31.66
N PRO A 304 -9.37 -3.28 31.04
CA PRO A 304 -10.11 -4.29 31.77
C PRO A 304 -9.23 -5.11 32.72
N GLU A 305 -9.78 -5.49 33.87
CA GLU A 305 -9.15 -6.32 34.91
C GLU A 305 -9.16 -7.82 34.54
N ARG A 306 -8.81 -8.14 33.29
CA ARG A 306 -8.66 -9.50 32.78
C ARG A 306 -7.29 -9.70 32.15
N GLU A 307 -6.87 -10.95 32.13
CA GLU A 307 -5.56 -11.35 31.59
C GLU A 307 -5.47 -11.04 30.09
N TYR A 308 -6.43 -11.53 29.30
CA TYR A 308 -6.45 -11.34 27.84
C TYR A 308 -7.49 -10.31 27.42
N LEU A 309 -7.08 -9.41 26.52
CA LEU A 309 -7.95 -8.44 25.90
C LEU A 309 -8.88 -9.12 24.90
N GLN A 310 -10.09 -8.58 24.75
CA GLN A 310 -11.05 -9.02 23.75
C GLN A 310 -11.45 -7.84 22.86
N THR A 311 -12.00 -8.16 21.68
CA THR A 311 -12.55 -7.15 20.77
C THR A 311 -13.58 -6.29 21.48
N GLY A 312 -13.47 -4.98 21.32
CA GLY A 312 -14.30 -3.97 21.98
C GLY A 312 -13.67 -3.35 23.23
N ASP A 313 -12.60 -3.93 23.78
CA ASP A 313 -11.96 -3.42 25.00
C ASP A 313 -11.36 -2.02 24.83
N ALA A 314 -11.51 -1.19 25.84
CA ALA A 314 -10.82 0.09 25.92
C ALA A 314 -9.50 -0.08 26.68
N VAL A 315 -8.39 0.36 26.08
CA VAL A 315 -7.06 0.44 26.70
C VAL A 315 -6.60 1.89 26.64
N ASP A 316 -6.82 2.62 27.72
CA ASP A 316 -6.77 4.07 27.80
C ASP A 316 -7.52 4.70 26.59
N SER A 317 -6.77 5.38 25.71
CA SER A 317 -7.22 6.11 24.53
C SER A 317 -7.32 5.23 23.28
N TRP A 318 -7.29 3.91 23.44
CA TRP A 318 -7.34 2.95 22.35
C TRP A 318 -8.51 1.99 22.53
N LYS A 319 -9.01 1.45 21.42
CA LYS A 319 -10.04 0.41 21.41
C LYS A 319 -9.49 -0.82 20.72
N VAL A 320 -9.59 -2.00 21.32
CA VAL A 320 -9.22 -3.26 20.70
C VAL A 320 -10.25 -3.60 19.62
N ILE A 321 -9.77 -3.80 18.39
CA ILE A 321 -10.64 -4.08 17.22
C ILE A 321 -10.39 -5.46 16.61
N VAL A 322 -9.20 -6.02 16.78
CA VAL A 322 -8.89 -7.38 16.31
C VAL A 322 -8.13 -8.12 17.40
N VAL A 323 -8.58 -9.34 17.69
CA VAL A 323 -7.91 -10.29 18.59
C VAL A 323 -7.88 -11.64 17.90
N GLU A 324 -6.70 -12.04 17.46
CA GLU A 324 -6.40 -13.38 16.97
C GLU A 324 -5.34 -14.01 17.90
N PRO A 325 -5.73 -14.95 18.78
CA PRO A 325 -4.82 -15.53 19.75
C PRO A 325 -3.52 -16.01 19.14
N GLN A 326 -2.39 -15.63 19.77
CA GLN A 326 -1.02 -15.96 19.36
C GLN A 326 -0.63 -15.52 17.93
N LYS A 327 -1.43 -14.65 17.31
CA LYS A 327 -1.20 -14.19 15.93
C LYS A 327 -1.26 -12.67 15.82
N GLN A 328 -2.33 -12.04 16.32
CA GLN A 328 -2.52 -10.60 16.14
C GLN A 328 -3.34 -9.94 17.24
N LEU A 329 -2.90 -8.76 17.69
CA LEU A 329 -3.70 -7.83 18.48
C LEU A 329 -3.68 -6.45 17.81
N THR A 330 -4.84 -5.88 17.51
CA THR A 330 -4.95 -4.56 16.87
C THR A 330 -5.78 -3.61 17.71
N LEU A 331 -5.25 -2.40 17.93
CA LEU A 331 -5.90 -1.33 18.64
C LEU A 331 -6.16 -0.13 17.73
N LEU A 332 -7.41 0.33 17.68
CA LEU A 332 -7.86 1.54 17.02
C LEU A 332 -7.48 2.78 17.84
N PHE A 333 -6.89 3.77 17.17
CA PHE A 333 -6.48 5.04 17.76
C PHE A 333 -7.68 5.91 18.11
N GLY A 334 -8.00 6.07 19.40
CA GLY A 334 -9.20 6.77 19.88
C GLY A 334 -9.06 8.29 20.04
N MET A 335 -7.84 8.85 20.01
CA MET A 335 -7.63 10.29 20.21
C MET A 335 -8.10 11.14 19.02
N LYS A 336 -8.40 12.42 19.30
CA LYS A 336 -8.70 13.40 18.25
C LYS A 336 -7.42 13.72 17.48
N ALA A 337 -7.40 13.35 16.21
CA ALA A 337 -6.34 13.70 15.28
C ALA A 337 -6.92 13.78 13.87
N PRO A 338 -6.28 14.52 12.95
CA PRO A 338 -6.74 14.66 11.57
C PRO A 338 -6.46 13.40 10.74
N GLY A 339 -7.08 12.28 11.09
CA GLY A 339 -6.90 11.00 10.41
C GLY A 339 -7.39 9.82 11.26
N LEU A 340 -7.17 8.62 10.74
CA LEU A 340 -7.53 7.37 11.39
C LEU A 340 -6.28 6.49 11.48
N GLY A 341 -6.03 5.89 12.63
CA GLY A 341 -4.87 5.03 12.82
C GLY A 341 -5.18 3.79 13.63
N ARG A 342 -4.33 2.80 13.47
CA ARG A 342 -4.34 1.55 14.24
C ARG A 342 -2.92 1.17 14.65
N LEU A 343 -2.76 0.56 15.80
CA LEU A 343 -1.54 -0.04 16.29
C LEU A 343 -1.70 -1.55 16.28
N CYS A 344 -0.84 -2.24 15.55
CA CYS A 344 -0.89 -3.69 15.37
C CYS A 344 0.33 -4.33 16.02
N PHE A 345 0.08 -5.45 16.69
CA PHE A 345 1.07 -6.40 17.18
C PHE A 345 0.85 -7.69 16.41
N THR A 346 1.80 -8.07 15.56
CA THR A 346 1.73 -9.31 14.77
C THR A 346 2.82 -10.26 15.24
N LEU A 347 2.44 -11.51 15.47
CA LEU A 347 3.32 -12.59 15.88
C LEU A 347 3.40 -13.61 14.75
N GLU A 348 4.62 -14.02 14.39
CA GLU A 348 4.83 -15.05 13.38
C GLU A 348 5.79 -16.11 13.89
N ASP A 349 5.46 -17.37 13.63
CA ASP A 349 6.36 -18.50 13.84
C ASP A 349 7.17 -18.77 12.57
N LYS A 350 8.49 -18.80 12.69
CA LYS A 350 9.42 -19.12 11.59
C LYS A 350 10.12 -20.47 11.83
N GLY A 351 9.59 -21.29 12.73
CA GLY A 351 10.17 -22.57 13.13
C GLY A 351 11.24 -22.37 14.22
N ASP A 352 12.46 -22.05 13.78
CA ASP A 352 13.62 -21.92 14.67
C ASP A 352 13.57 -20.68 15.56
N TYR A 353 12.76 -19.70 15.19
CA TYR A 353 12.59 -18.44 15.92
C TYR A 353 11.19 -17.88 15.69
N ARG A 354 10.79 -16.93 16.54
CA ARG A 354 9.54 -16.17 16.39
C ARG A 354 9.87 -14.73 16.06
N THR A 355 8.93 -14.03 15.46
CA THR A 355 9.02 -12.59 15.25
C THR A 355 7.83 -11.86 15.84
N ILE A 356 8.10 -10.72 16.45
CA ILE A 356 7.08 -9.73 16.81
C ILE A 356 7.25 -8.48 15.96
N ASP A 357 6.21 -8.09 15.25
CA ASP A 357 6.09 -6.81 14.55
C ASP A 357 5.19 -5.88 15.34
N VAL A 358 5.70 -4.70 15.70
CA VAL A 358 4.91 -3.62 16.29
C VAL A 358 4.83 -2.49 15.30
N ARG A 359 3.62 -2.18 14.82
CA ARG A 359 3.44 -1.24 13.71
C ARG A 359 2.20 -0.38 13.86
N ALA A 360 2.38 0.92 13.70
CA ALA A 360 1.28 1.85 13.54
C ALA A 360 0.98 2.06 12.06
N PHE A 361 -0.30 2.06 11.73
CA PHE A 361 -0.85 2.46 10.44
C PHE A 361 -1.65 3.75 10.61
N TRP A 362 -1.60 4.63 9.62
CA TRP A 362 -2.23 5.94 9.65
C TRP A 362 -2.75 6.35 8.27
N HIS A 363 -4.06 6.62 8.21
CA HIS A 363 -4.74 7.23 7.07
C HIS A 363 -4.88 8.74 7.34
N PRO A 364 -4.06 9.59 6.70
CA PRO A 364 -4.11 11.03 6.92
C PRO A 364 -5.40 11.61 6.34
N HIS A 365 -6.03 12.53 7.07
CA HIS A 365 -7.10 13.35 6.53
C HIS A 365 -6.53 14.64 5.90
N GLY A 366 -6.21 14.60 4.61
CA GLY A 366 -5.69 15.74 3.87
C GLY A 366 -4.33 16.26 4.38
N MET A 367 -3.97 17.51 4.05
CA MET A 367 -2.75 18.16 4.57
C MET A 367 -2.61 18.10 6.09
N PRO A 368 -3.64 18.41 6.91
CA PRO A 368 -3.46 18.41 8.36
C PRO A 368 -3.09 17.02 8.90
N GLY A 369 -3.68 15.97 8.32
CA GLY A 369 -3.33 14.59 8.64
C GLY A 369 -1.91 14.20 8.27
N LEU A 370 -1.44 14.72 7.15
CA LEU A 370 -0.08 14.51 6.68
C LEU A 370 0.93 15.23 7.58
N PHE A 371 0.70 16.51 7.89
CA PHE A 371 1.56 17.26 8.81
C PHE A 371 1.60 16.63 10.19
N TYR A 372 0.45 16.18 10.70
CA TYR A 372 0.40 15.44 11.97
C TYR A 372 1.28 14.19 11.92
N TRP A 373 1.19 13.38 10.86
CA TRP A 373 2.03 12.21 10.69
C TRP A 373 3.52 12.57 10.67
N LEU A 374 3.92 13.56 9.87
CA LEU A 374 5.31 14.00 9.74
C LEU A 374 5.90 14.50 11.07
N LEU A 375 5.12 15.29 11.82
CA LEU A 375 5.52 15.78 13.14
C LEU A 375 5.80 14.63 14.11
N MET A 376 5.07 13.52 13.98
CA MET A 376 5.21 12.35 14.85
C MET A 376 6.29 11.37 14.40
N ILE A 377 6.81 11.46 13.17
CA ILE A 377 7.84 10.53 12.63
C ILE A 377 9.03 10.38 13.58
N PRO A 378 9.66 11.46 14.09
CA PRO A 378 10.81 11.31 14.99
C PRO A 378 10.47 10.44 16.20
N ALA A 379 9.30 10.63 16.82
CA ALA A 379 8.86 9.80 17.93
C ALA A 379 8.60 8.35 17.50
N HIS A 380 7.91 8.13 16.37
CA HIS A 380 7.60 6.80 15.85
C HIS A 380 8.85 5.93 15.58
N LEU A 381 9.93 6.53 15.07
CA LEU A 381 11.19 5.83 14.79
C LEU A 381 11.81 5.17 16.03
N PHE A 382 11.59 5.74 17.22
CA PHE A 382 12.10 5.19 18.47
C PHE A 382 11.06 4.36 19.22
N ILE A 383 9.80 4.82 19.24
CA ILE A 383 8.75 4.21 20.04
C ILE A 383 8.53 2.75 19.62
N PHE A 384 8.26 2.46 18.35
CA PHE A 384 7.90 1.12 17.93
C PHE A 384 9.08 0.14 18.03
N ARG A 385 10.30 0.61 17.75
CA ARG A 385 11.53 -0.17 17.98
C ARG A 385 11.71 -0.52 19.46
N GLY A 386 11.49 0.45 20.35
CA GLY A 386 11.60 0.24 21.79
C GLY A 386 10.52 -0.71 22.31
N MET A 387 9.28 -0.57 21.84
CA MET A 387 8.16 -1.45 22.18
C MET A 387 8.43 -2.88 21.77
N ALA A 388 8.76 -3.12 20.49
CA ALA A 388 9.02 -4.47 19.98
C ALA A 388 10.15 -5.17 20.75
N LYS A 389 11.25 -4.46 21.02
CA LYS A 389 12.38 -5.00 21.79
C LYS A 389 12.02 -5.27 23.25
N ARG A 390 11.26 -4.38 23.88
CA ARG A 390 10.85 -4.55 25.29
C ARG A 390 9.91 -5.74 25.44
N ILE A 391 8.96 -5.90 24.52
CA ILE A 391 8.02 -7.04 24.52
C ILE A 391 8.79 -8.35 24.35
N ALA A 392 9.66 -8.44 23.34
CA ALA A 392 10.49 -9.64 23.11
C ALA A 392 11.31 -9.99 24.36
N ARG A 393 11.98 -9.01 24.98
CA ARG A 393 12.79 -9.23 26.19
C ARG A 393 11.96 -9.69 27.39
N LEU A 394 10.76 -9.15 27.58
CA LEU A 394 9.86 -9.58 28.66
C LEU A 394 9.35 -11.01 28.41
N ALA A 395 9.05 -11.35 27.16
CA ALA A 395 8.60 -12.69 26.77
C ALA A 395 9.71 -13.75 26.90
N GLU A 396 10.96 -13.37 26.66
CA GLU A 396 12.12 -14.26 26.90
C GLU A 396 12.37 -14.50 28.41
N GLN A 397 11.86 -13.62 29.27
CA GLN A 397 12.00 -13.71 30.73
C GLN A 397 10.82 -14.39 31.41
N SER A 398 9.64 -14.38 30.78
CA SER A 398 8.53 -15.24 31.17
C SER A 398 8.88 -16.66 30.77
N THR A 399 9.52 -17.36 31.71
CA THR A 399 9.79 -18.80 31.60
C THR A 399 8.43 -19.49 31.46
N ASP A 400 8.25 -20.28 30.39
CA ASP A 400 7.13 -21.20 30.25
C ASP A 400 7.15 -22.25 31.38
#